data_AF-A0A6J4IPW7-F1
#
_entry.id   AF-A0A6J4IPW7-F1
#
_cell.length_a   1.000
_cell.length_b   1.000
_cell.length_c   1.000
_cell.angle_alpha   90.00
_cell.angle_beta   90.00
_cell.angle_gamma   90.00
#
_symmetry.space_group_name_H-M   'P 1'
#
loop_
_entity.id
_entity.type
_entity.pdbx_description
1 polymer ?
#
loop_
_entity_poly.entity_id
_entity_poly.type
_entity_poly.pdbx_seq_one_letter_code
_entity_poly.pdbx_strand_id
1 'polypeptide(L)'
;MTPDETDDHGPLRASLAEAARVPAMVEAHLPVIARVSALLAETLRRGDKLLACGNGGSAADAQHLTGEWVGRFVRDRRSYPAVALSADGPLLTAIANDYGYDEAFARQVRGLGAPGDLLVALSSSGNSGSIVCALAAAREVGL
;
A
#
# COMPACT_ATOMS: atom_id res chain seq x y z
N MET A 1 33.24 -7.72 38.44
CA MET A 1 32.26 -6.63 38.25
C MET A 1 32.84 -5.75 37.16
N THR A 2 32.56 -6.10 35.90
CA THR A 2 33.01 -5.30 34.75
C THR A 2 32.21 -4.00 34.73
N PRO A 3 32.82 -2.88 34.33
CA PRO A 3 32.15 -1.58 34.35
C PRO A 3 30.93 -1.62 33.44
N ASP A 4 29.86 -1.02 33.94
CA ASP A 4 28.64 -0.63 33.26
C ASP A 4 28.96 -0.09 31.85
N GLU A 5 28.70 -0.88 30.82
CA GLU A 5 28.71 -0.42 29.43
C GLU A 5 27.63 0.65 29.33
N THR A 6 28.06 1.91 29.27
CA THR A 6 27.17 3.05 29.06
C THR A 6 26.28 2.77 27.85
N ASP A 7 24.99 2.55 28.12
CA ASP A 7 23.97 2.33 27.10
C ASP A 7 23.76 3.65 26.33
N ASP A 8 24.62 3.88 25.33
CA ASP A 8 24.50 4.99 24.41
C ASP A 8 23.36 4.69 23.45
N HIS A 9 22.15 4.97 23.92
CA HIS A 9 20.93 4.96 23.12
C HIS A 9 20.92 6.04 22.02
N GLY A 10 22.05 6.70 21.70
CA GLY A 10 22.18 7.72 20.66
C GLY A 10 21.46 7.37 19.35
N PRO A 11 21.69 6.17 18.76
CA PRO A 11 21.00 5.76 17.54
C PRO A 11 19.47 5.67 17.70
N LEU A 12 18.98 5.09 18.80
CA LEU A 12 17.54 4.98 19.08
C LEU A 12 16.89 6.35 19.29
N ARG A 13 17.56 7.24 20.03
CA ARG A 13 17.11 8.63 20.24
C ARG A 13 17.06 9.39 18.92
N ALA A 14 18.03 9.20 18.03
CA ALA A 14 18.05 9.81 16.71
C ALA A 14 16.86 9.32 15.86
N SER A 15 16.60 8.01 15.82
CA SER A 15 15.45 7.45 15.09
C SER A 15 14.10 7.95 15.64
N LEU A 16 13.94 8.03 16.97
CA LEU A 16 12.73 8.59 17.59
C LEU A 16 12.56 10.08 17.25
N ALA A 17 13.64 10.85 17.30
CA ALA A 17 13.62 12.28 16.95
C ALA A 17 13.29 12.50 15.46
N GLU A 18 13.75 11.63 14.57
CA GLU A 18 13.39 11.66 13.15
C GLU A 18 11.92 11.32 12.95
N ALA A 19 11.44 10.22 13.55
CA ALA A 19 10.04 9.80 13.47
C ALA A 19 9.08 10.89 14.00
N ALA A 20 9.46 11.60 15.07
CA ALA A 20 8.68 12.69 15.63
C ALA A 20 8.51 13.89 14.69
N ARG A 21 9.36 14.05 13.67
CA ARG A 21 9.22 15.11 12.66
C ARG A 21 8.18 14.79 11.59
N VAL A 22 7.96 13.51 11.30
CA VAL A 22 7.06 13.07 10.23
C VAL A 22 5.62 13.58 10.40
N PRO A 23 4.98 13.52 11.59
CA PRO A 23 3.62 14.05 11.77
C PRO A 23 3.46 15.52 11.38
N ALA A 24 4.45 16.36 11.68
CA ALA A 24 4.41 17.77 11.30
C ALA A 24 4.50 17.95 9.78
N MET A 25 5.24 17.08 9.08
CA MET A 25 5.32 17.09 7.62
C MET A 25 4.00 16.66 6.97
N VAL A 26 3.23 15.78 7.61
CA VAL A 26 1.92 15.31 7.11
C VAL A 26 0.91 16.45 7.01
N GLU A 27 1.02 17.50 7.83
CA GLU A 27 0.09 18.64 7.82
C GLU A 27 0.03 19.31 6.43
N ALA A 28 1.18 19.45 5.76
CA ALA A 28 1.25 19.98 4.40
C ALA A 28 0.55 19.09 3.35
N HIS A 29 0.32 17.81 3.66
CA HIS A 29 -0.31 16.84 2.78
C HIS A 29 -1.80 16.61 3.08
N LEU A 30 -2.38 17.23 4.11
CA LEU A 30 -3.79 17.10 4.45
C LEU A 30 -4.76 17.30 3.27
N PRO A 31 -4.56 18.28 2.36
CA PRO A 31 -5.43 18.42 1.19
C PRO A 31 -5.38 17.22 0.24
N VAL A 32 -4.21 16.60 0.07
CA VAL A 32 -4.06 15.40 -0.76
C VAL A 32 -4.69 14.20 -0.08
N ILE A 33 -4.47 14.04 1.22
CA ILE A 33 -5.07 12.96 2.02
C ILE A 33 -6.60 13.05 1.94
N ALA A 34 -7.18 14.23 2.16
CA ALA A 34 -8.63 14.43 2.07
C ALA A 34 -9.19 14.06 0.69
N ARG A 35 -8.49 14.44 -0.39
CA ARG A 35 -8.88 14.10 -1.76
C ARG A 35 -8.82 12.59 -2.01
N VAL A 36 -7.76 11.92 -1.58
CA VAL A 36 -7.62 10.46 -1.73
C VAL A 36 -8.68 9.73 -0.89
N SER A 37 -8.94 10.16 0.34
CA SER A 37 -10.00 9.60 1.18
C SER A 37 -11.39 9.76 0.55
N ALA A 38 -11.67 10.90 -0.07
CA ALA A 38 -12.92 11.12 -0.78
C ALA A 38 -13.07 10.19 -2.00
N LEU A 39 -11.98 9.99 -2.76
CA LEU A 39 -11.95 9.07 -3.91
C LEU A 39 -12.20 7.62 -3.47
N LEU A 40 -11.47 7.15 -2.45
CA LEU A 40 -11.65 5.81 -1.87
C LEU A 40 -13.10 5.60 -1.42
N ALA A 41 -13.66 6.56 -0.68
CA ALA A 41 -15.01 6.47 -0.17
C ALA A 41 -16.05 6.44 -1.29
N GLU A 42 -15.85 7.20 -2.37
CA GLU A 42 -16.74 7.20 -3.52
C GLU A 42 -16.68 5.89 -4.30
N THR A 43 -15.48 5.36 -4.58
CA THR A 43 -15.30 4.02 -5.20
C THR A 43 -16.10 2.96 -4.41
N LEU A 44 -15.94 2.93 -3.09
CA LEU A 44 -16.65 1.97 -2.23
C LEU A 44 -18.16 2.21 -2.14
N ARG A 45 -18.64 3.46 -2.32
CA ARG A 45 -20.08 3.77 -2.35
C ARG A 45 -20.74 3.26 -3.63
N ARG A 46 -20.05 3.33 -4.76
CA ARG A 46 -20.52 2.77 -6.04
C ARG A 46 -20.54 1.25 -6.07
N GLY A 47 -19.84 0.61 -5.12
CA GLY A 47 -19.73 -0.85 -5.03
C GLY A 47 -18.50 -1.41 -5.76
N ASP A 48 -17.66 -0.53 -6.30
CA ASP A 48 -16.39 -0.87 -6.93
C ASP A 48 -15.36 -1.28 -5.86
N LYS A 49 -14.31 -1.99 -6.28
CA LYS A 49 -13.30 -2.55 -5.38
C LYS A 49 -12.01 -1.76 -5.34
N LEU A 50 -11.30 -1.94 -4.24
CA LEU A 50 -9.95 -1.40 -4.06
C LEU A 50 -8.92 -2.50 -4.30
N LEU A 51 -7.95 -2.25 -5.17
CA LEU A 51 -6.74 -3.04 -5.28
C LEU A 51 -5.61 -2.30 -4.57
N ALA A 52 -4.76 -2.99 -3.81
CA ALA A 52 -3.58 -2.39 -3.18
C ALA A 52 -2.32 -3.18 -3.49
N CYS A 53 -1.21 -2.49 -3.77
CA CYS A 53 0.09 -3.12 -3.98
C CYS A 53 1.25 -2.29 -3.43
N GLY A 54 2.36 -2.95 -3.16
CA GLY A 54 3.58 -2.37 -2.62
C GLY A 54 4.66 -3.43 -2.52
N ASN A 55 5.92 -3.00 -2.43
CA ASN A 55 7.07 -3.89 -2.23
C ASN A 55 7.59 -3.79 -0.78
N GLY A 56 8.10 -4.89 -0.21
CA GLY A 56 8.72 -4.88 1.12
C GLY A 56 7.77 -4.37 2.22
N GLY A 57 8.18 -3.36 3.00
CA GLY A 57 7.32 -2.76 4.03
C GLY A 57 5.99 -2.22 3.46
N SER A 58 6.02 -1.63 2.27
CA SER A 58 4.80 -1.16 1.60
C SER A 58 3.86 -2.30 1.18
N ALA A 59 4.37 -3.53 1.03
CA ALA A 59 3.54 -4.71 0.82
C ALA A 59 2.71 -5.05 2.08
N ALA A 60 3.33 -4.88 3.25
CA ALA A 60 2.65 -5.05 4.54
C ALA A 60 1.59 -3.97 4.76
N ASP A 61 1.89 -2.71 4.42
CA ASP A 61 0.90 -1.61 4.48
C ASP A 61 -0.27 -1.85 3.52
N ALA A 62 -0.02 -2.31 2.29
CA ALA A 62 -1.07 -2.66 1.34
C ALA A 62 -1.99 -3.75 1.91
N GLN A 63 -1.41 -4.80 2.50
CA GLN A 63 -2.18 -5.86 3.14
C GLN A 63 -2.95 -5.36 4.36
N HIS A 64 -2.34 -4.56 5.22
CA HIS A 64 -2.99 -3.95 6.38
C HIS A 64 -4.20 -3.11 5.96
N LEU A 65 -4.03 -2.17 5.02
CA LEU A 65 -5.15 -1.36 4.52
C LEU A 65 -6.31 -2.20 4.00
N THR A 66 -6.02 -3.24 3.22
CA THR A 66 -7.08 -4.14 2.71
C THR A 66 -7.74 -4.94 3.82
N GLY A 67 -6.99 -5.34 4.86
CA GLY A 67 -7.52 -5.96 6.07
C GLY A 67 -8.49 -5.03 6.81
N GLU A 68 -8.17 -3.75 6.92
CA GLU A 68 -9.05 -2.75 7.53
C GLU A 68 -10.32 -2.52 6.71
N TRP A 69 -10.24 -2.55 5.38
CA TRP A 69 -11.40 -2.40 4.49
C TRP A 69 -12.32 -3.64 4.50
N VAL A 70 -11.76 -4.84 4.33
CA VAL A 70 -12.53 -6.08 4.30
C VAL A 70 -13.06 -6.44 5.69
N GLY A 71 -12.21 -6.32 6.70
CA GLY A 71 -12.56 -6.51 8.10
C GLY A 71 -13.20 -5.27 8.71
N ARG A 72 -12.61 -4.79 9.79
CA ARG A 72 -13.11 -3.67 10.58
C ARG A 72 -11.96 -2.77 11.01
N PHE A 73 -12.15 -1.47 10.82
CA PHE A 73 -11.30 -0.42 11.39
C PHE A 73 -11.84 0.07 12.74
N VAL A 74 -12.38 1.30 12.82
CA VAL A 74 -12.91 1.84 14.09
C VAL A 74 -14.34 1.36 14.37
N ARG A 75 -15.26 1.70 13.48
CA ARG A 75 -16.69 1.40 13.62
C ARG A 75 -17.02 0.07 12.98
N ASP A 76 -17.96 -0.64 13.58
CA ASP A 76 -18.54 -1.80 12.94
C ASP A 76 -19.41 -1.37 11.75
N ARG A 77 -19.29 -2.08 10.64
CA ARG A 77 -19.93 -1.78 9.35
C ARG A 77 -19.88 -3.01 8.44
N ARG A 78 -20.60 -2.96 7.32
CA ARG A 78 -20.44 -3.97 6.25
C ARG A 78 -18.98 -4.03 5.77
N SER A 79 -18.55 -5.21 5.32
CA SER A 79 -17.28 -5.41 4.62
C SER A 79 -17.21 -4.59 3.33
N TYR A 80 -16.03 -4.09 2.98
CA TYR A 80 -15.76 -3.44 1.70
C TYR A 80 -14.89 -4.31 0.80
N PRO A 81 -15.15 -4.36 -0.52
CA PRO A 81 -14.38 -5.19 -1.43
C PRO A 81 -12.97 -4.61 -1.62
N ALA A 82 -11.95 -5.33 -1.15
CA ALA A 82 -10.56 -4.96 -1.37
C ALA A 82 -9.63 -6.17 -1.46
N VAL A 83 -8.54 -6.04 -2.23
CA VAL A 83 -7.55 -7.11 -2.44
C VAL A 83 -6.14 -6.53 -2.39
N ALA A 84 -5.28 -7.14 -1.56
CA ALA A 84 -3.85 -6.87 -1.58
C ALA A 84 -3.17 -7.79 -2.59
N LEU A 85 -2.64 -7.20 -3.65
CA LEU A 85 -1.93 -7.91 -4.73
C LEU A 85 -0.59 -8.48 -4.26
N SER A 86 -0.13 -8.10 -3.07
CA SER A 86 1.09 -8.57 -2.44
C SER A 86 0.91 -9.78 -1.51
N ALA A 87 -0.34 -10.22 -1.25
CA ALA A 87 -0.61 -11.22 -0.20
C ALA A 87 -0.42 -12.67 -0.67
N ASP A 88 -0.65 -12.97 -1.96
CA ASP A 88 -0.52 -14.32 -2.51
C ASP A 88 0.91 -14.58 -3.00
N GLY A 89 1.73 -15.16 -2.10
CA GLY A 89 3.12 -15.50 -2.38
C GLY A 89 3.30 -16.40 -3.61
N PRO A 90 2.63 -17.57 -3.70
CA PRO A 90 2.67 -18.42 -4.88
C PRO A 90 2.29 -17.72 -6.19
N LEU A 91 1.27 -16.85 -6.19
CA LEU A 91 0.89 -16.09 -7.37
C LEU A 91 1.99 -15.10 -7.78
N LEU A 92 2.56 -14.38 -6.81
CA LEU A 92 3.67 -13.46 -7.08
C LEU A 92 4.88 -14.17 -7.67
N THR A 93 5.28 -15.32 -7.10
CA THR A 93 6.45 -16.06 -7.57
C THR A 93 6.22 -16.68 -8.94
N ALA A 94 5.02 -17.18 -9.23
CA ALA A 94 4.66 -17.69 -10.55
C ALA A 94 4.75 -16.58 -11.62
N ILE A 95 4.14 -15.42 -11.35
CA ILE A 95 4.19 -14.29 -12.30
C ILE A 95 5.63 -13.79 -12.48
N ALA A 96 6.37 -13.63 -11.38
CA ALA A 96 7.74 -13.16 -11.43
C ALA A 96 8.67 -14.12 -12.20
N ASN A 97 8.48 -15.43 -12.05
CA ASN A 97 9.24 -16.44 -12.77
C ASN A 97 8.95 -16.40 -14.28
N ASP A 98 7.69 -16.29 -14.66
CA ASP A 98 7.25 -16.45 -16.05
C ASP A 98 7.33 -15.15 -16.86
N TYR A 99 7.18 -13.99 -16.21
CA TYR A 99 7.03 -12.67 -16.86
C TYR A 99 8.00 -11.61 -16.32
N GLY A 100 8.79 -11.92 -15.28
CA GLY A 100 9.62 -10.95 -14.57
C GLY A 100 8.85 -10.22 -13.45
N TYR A 101 9.59 -9.77 -12.43
CA TYR A 101 8.98 -9.18 -11.23
C TYR A 101 8.27 -7.85 -11.50
N ASP A 102 8.63 -7.12 -12.56
CA ASP A 102 7.93 -5.90 -12.95
C ASP A 102 6.46 -6.17 -13.34
N GLU A 103 6.12 -7.38 -13.77
CA GLU A 103 4.74 -7.76 -14.09
C GLU A 103 3.97 -8.31 -12.88
N ALA A 104 4.61 -8.48 -11.71
CA ALA A 104 4.05 -9.16 -10.55
C ALA A 104 2.68 -8.60 -10.10
N PHE A 105 2.51 -7.27 -10.17
CA PHE A 105 1.25 -6.61 -9.85
C PHE A 105 0.45 -6.27 -11.11
N ALA A 106 1.09 -5.84 -12.20
CA ALA A 106 0.44 -5.44 -13.43
C ALA A 106 -0.45 -6.56 -14.00
N ARG A 107 0.05 -7.80 -13.99
CA ARG A 107 -0.72 -8.97 -14.47
C ARG A 107 -1.95 -9.25 -13.60
N GLN A 108 -1.85 -9.04 -12.28
CA GLN A 108 -3.00 -9.15 -11.38
C GLN A 108 -3.99 -8.01 -11.58
N VAL A 109 -3.53 -6.78 -11.81
CA VAL A 109 -4.40 -5.63 -12.13
C VAL A 109 -5.19 -5.89 -13.40
N ARG A 110 -4.57 -6.41 -14.47
CA ARG A 110 -5.29 -6.76 -15.71
C ARG A 110 -6.29 -7.89 -15.53
N GLY A 111 -5.98 -8.87 -14.67
CA GLY A 111 -6.84 -10.05 -14.45
C GLY A 111 -7.98 -9.82 -13.47
N LEU A 112 -7.78 -8.97 -12.46
CA LEU A 112 -8.74 -8.73 -11.39
C LEU A 112 -9.46 -7.39 -11.54
N GLY A 113 -8.84 -6.39 -12.17
CA GLY A 113 -9.37 -5.03 -12.35
C GLY A 113 -10.61 -4.98 -13.25
N ALA A 114 -11.55 -4.12 -12.90
CA ALA A 114 -12.70 -3.76 -13.72
C ALA A 114 -12.85 -2.22 -13.77
N PRO A 115 -13.43 -1.65 -14.84
CA PRO A 115 -13.64 -0.21 -14.94
C PRO A 115 -14.38 0.34 -13.71
N GLY A 116 -13.86 1.42 -13.11
CA GLY A 116 -14.43 2.05 -11.91
C GLY A 116 -13.80 1.61 -10.58
N ASP A 117 -13.07 0.49 -10.56
CA ASP A 117 -12.23 0.11 -9.43
C ASP A 117 -11.10 1.13 -9.21
N LEU A 118 -10.38 1.02 -8.08
CA LEU A 118 -9.27 1.92 -7.77
C LEU A 118 -8.03 1.14 -7.34
N LEU A 119 -6.88 1.50 -7.90
CA LEU A 119 -5.57 0.98 -7.47
C LEU A 119 -4.90 1.95 -6.48
N VAL A 120 -4.53 1.43 -5.31
CA VAL A 120 -3.68 2.09 -4.30
C VAL A 120 -2.28 1.49 -4.38
N ALA A 121 -1.36 2.22 -5.01
CA ALA A 121 0.02 1.81 -5.17
C ALA A 121 0.93 2.51 -4.15
N LEU A 122 1.68 1.73 -3.37
CA LEU A 122 2.57 2.21 -2.31
C LEU A 122 4.03 1.98 -2.69
N SER A 123 4.82 3.06 -2.71
CA SER A 123 6.26 3.01 -2.97
C SER A 123 6.96 4.15 -2.25
N SER A 124 8.00 3.83 -1.47
CA SER A 124 8.84 4.83 -0.82
C SER A 124 9.85 5.48 -1.77
N SER A 125 10.32 4.74 -2.79
CA SER A 125 11.27 5.24 -3.78
C SER A 125 10.61 5.95 -4.96
N GLY A 126 9.32 5.66 -5.22
CA GLY A 126 8.56 6.20 -6.35
C GLY A 126 9.00 5.68 -7.72
N ASN A 127 9.97 4.75 -7.79
CA ASN A 127 10.59 4.30 -9.04
C ASN A 127 10.60 2.77 -9.22
N SER A 128 9.89 2.01 -8.38
CA SER A 128 9.83 0.55 -8.51
C SER A 128 9.14 0.13 -9.81
N GLY A 129 9.80 -0.66 -10.66
CA GLY A 129 9.26 -1.13 -11.94
C GLY A 129 7.92 -1.85 -11.80
N SER A 130 7.81 -2.76 -10.82
CA SER A 130 6.55 -3.46 -10.50
C SER A 130 5.37 -2.54 -10.18
N ILE A 131 5.62 -1.37 -9.61
CA ILE A 131 4.60 -0.36 -9.30
C ILE A 131 4.25 0.48 -10.52
N VAL A 132 5.26 0.88 -11.30
CA VAL A 132 5.04 1.63 -12.55
C VAL A 132 4.21 0.81 -13.54
N CYS A 133 4.53 -0.47 -13.72
CA CYS A 133 3.74 -1.36 -14.58
C CYS A 133 2.32 -1.57 -14.04
N ALA A 134 2.12 -1.65 -12.72
CA ALA A 134 0.78 -1.75 -12.12
C ALA A 134 -0.09 -0.52 -12.42
N LEU A 135 0.50 0.68 -12.33
CA LEU A 135 -0.20 1.93 -12.66
C LEU A 135 -0.52 2.03 -14.16
N ALA A 136 0.38 1.55 -15.03
CA ALA A 136 0.11 1.47 -16.47
C ALA A 136 -1.05 0.51 -16.76
N ALA A 137 -1.02 -0.70 -16.18
CA ALA A 137 -2.09 -1.67 -16.29
C ALA A 137 -3.44 -1.16 -15.75
N ALA A 138 -3.43 -0.40 -14.66
CA ALA A 138 -4.64 0.21 -14.11
C ALA A 138 -5.30 1.17 -15.12
N ARG A 139 -4.50 2.00 -15.79
CA ARG A 139 -4.99 2.91 -16.84
C ARG A 139 -5.55 2.14 -18.05
N GLU A 140 -4.89 1.03 -18.44
CA GLU A 140 -5.34 0.18 -19.55
C GLU A 140 -6.74 -0.40 -19.30
N VAL A 141 -7.05 -0.78 -18.05
CA VAL A 141 -8.31 -1.43 -17.67
C VAL A 141 -9.36 -0.47 -17.06
N GLY A 142 -9.07 0.84 -17.02
CA GLY A 142 -10.04 1.87 -16.63
C GLY A 142 -10.22 2.07 -15.12
N LEU A 143 -9.15 1.90 -14.35
CA LEU A 143 -9.04 2.23 -12.92
C LEU A 143 -8.58 3.69 -12.71
#